data_AF-A0A838VZT5-F1
#
_entry.id   AF-A0A838VZT5-F1
#
_cell.length_a   1.000
_cell.length_b   1.000
_cell.length_c   1.000
_cell.angle_alpha   90.00
_cell.angle_beta   90.00
_cell.angle_gamma   90.00
#
_symmetry.space_group_name_H-M   'P 1'
#
loop_
_entity.id
_entity.type
_entity.pdbx_description
1 polymer ?
#
loop_
_entity_poly.entity_id
_entity_poly.type
_entity_poly.pdbx_seq_one_letter_code
_entity_poly.pdbx_strand_id
1 'polypeptide(L)'
;MINKVTLNEQEETFSKAYASELRKMKQQINDNNRGYYELDNERRQIFQQAIRTPGRRGEIIKKDEIEKEIQRRYQEVNMVSNH
;
A
#
# COMPACT_ATOMS: atom_id res chain seq x y z
N MET A 1 0.39 -34.17 -9.02
CA MET A 1 1.58 -33.34 -8.80
C MET A 1 1.15 -32.12 -7.99
N ILE A 2 1.71 -31.90 -6.80
CA ILE A 2 1.37 -30.74 -5.98
C ILE A 2 2.29 -29.61 -6.43
N ASN A 3 1.75 -28.55 -7.04
CA ASN A 3 2.49 -27.34 -7.35
C ASN A 3 3.01 -26.74 -6.03
N LYS A 4 4.29 -26.97 -5.73
CA LYS A 4 5.00 -26.24 -4.66
C LYS A 4 5.22 -24.81 -5.16
N VAL A 5 4.20 -23.96 -5.02
CA VAL A 5 4.41 -22.51 -5.12
C VAL A 5 5.40 -22.14 -4.03
N THR A 6 6.53 -21.58 -4.41
CA THR A 6 7.59 -21.22 -3.46
C THR A 6 7.19 -19.99 -2.66
N LEU A 7 7.74 -19.82 -1.45
CA LEU A 7 7.43 -18.66 -0.59
C LEU A 7 7.66 -17.32 -1.31
N ASN A 8 8.66 -17.24 -2.19
CA ASN A 8 8.95 -16.03 -2.96
C ASN A 8 7.87 -15.74 -4.03
N GLU A 9 7.35 -16.76 -4.73
CA GLU A 9 6.27 -16.59 -5.70
C GLU A 9 4.96 -16.17 -5.03
N GLN A 10 4.69 -16.68 -3.82
CA GLN A 10 3.53 -16.28 -3.03
C GLN A 10 3.66 -14.81 -2.61
N GLU A 11 4.85 -14.39 -2.17
CA GLU A 11 5.11 -13.01 -1.77
C GLU A 11 5.07 -12.03 -2.94
N GLU A 12 5.58 -12.43 -4.10
CA GLU A 12 5.50 -11.64 -5.32
C GLU A 12 4.03 -11.48 -5.77
N THR A 13 3.26 -12.57 -5.74
CA THR A 13 1.83 -12.54 -6.05
C THR A 13 1.09 -11.64 -5.07
N PHE A 14 1.39 -11.76 -3.77
CA PHE A 14 0.81 -10.93 -2.72
C PHE A 14 1.17 -9.44 -2.90
N SER A 15 2.45 -9.12 -3.12
CA SER A 15 2.93 -7.76 -3.38
C SER A 15 2.20 -7.13 -4.57
N LYS A 16 2.12 -7.83 -5.72
CA LYS A 16 1.44 -7.34 -6.93
C LYS A 16 -0.06 -7.11 -6.69
N ALA A 17 -0.73 -8.06 -6.05
CA ALA A 17 -2.15 -7.93 -5.74
C ALA A 17 -2.39 -6.74 -4.80
N TYR A 18 -1.57 -6.62 -3.75
CA TYR A 18 -1.69 -5.56 -2.76
C TYR A 18 -1.42 -4.17 -3.35
N ALA A 19 -0.38 -4.02 -4.18
CA ALA A 19 -0.12 -2.78 -4.91
C ALA A 19 -1.28 -2.38 -5.82
N SER A 20 -1.95 -3.34 -6.46
CA SER A 20 -3.15 -3.10 -7.27
C SER A 20 -4.32 -2.59 -6.42
N GLU A 21 -4.53 -3.15 -5.23
CA GLU A 21 -5.56 -2.67 -4.30
C GLU A 21 -5.28 -1.25 -3.80
N LEU A 22 -4.04 -0.95 -3.41
CA LEU A 22 -3.64 0.39 -2.95
C LEU A 22 -3.89 1.48 -4.01
N ARG A 23 -3.70 1.17 -5.29
CA ARG A 23 -3.99 2.09 -6.40
C ARG A 23 -5.48 2.43 -6.53
N LYS A 24 -6.37 1.52 -6.14
CA LYS A 24 -7.83 1.74 -6.17
C LYS A 24 -8.30 2.57 -4.97
N MET A 25 -7.55 2.55 -3.87
CA MET A 25 -7.91 3.26 -2.65
C MET A 25 -7.88 4.77 -2.85
N LYS A 26 -8.91 5.45 -2.36
CA LYS A 26 -8.98 6.91 -2.36
C LYS A 26 -8.00 7.51 -1.35
N GLN A 27 -7.32 8.57 -1.77
CA GLN A 27 -6.51 9.43 -0.90
C GLN A 27 -7.03 10.86 -1.03
N GLN A 28 -7.17 11.56 0.09
CA GLN A 28 -7.56 12.96 0.07
C GLN A 28 -6.33 13.79 -0.34
N ILE A 29 -6.24 14.10 -1.64
CA ILE A 29 -5.07 14.79 -2.18
C ILE A 29 -5.25 16.31 -2.17
N ASN A 30 -6.48 16.85 -2.29
CA ASN A 30 -6.70 18.31 -2.34
C ASN A 30 -8.11 18.80 -1.98
N ASP A 31 -9.04 17.94 -1.54
CA ASP A 31 -10.44 18.34 -1.39
C ASP A 31 -10.88 18.35 0.08
N ASN A 32 -11.34 19.51 0.58
CA ASN A 32 -11.84 19.71 1.95
C ASN A 32 -13.14 18.93 2.25
N ASN A 33 -13.68 18.20 1.28
CA ASN A 33 -14.80 17.29 1.50
C ASN A 33 -14.37 16.03 2.27
N ARG A 34 -14.69 16.05 3.57
CA ARG A 34 -14.72 14.92 4.49
C ARG A 34 -15.34 13.69 3.81
N GLY A 35 -14.54 12.68 3.48
CA GLY A 35 -15.14 11.45 2.95
C GLY A 35 -14.24 10.25 2.78
N TYR A 36 -13.05 10.39 2.18
CA TYR A 36 -12.35 9.20 1.69
C TYR A 36 -10.84 9.23 1.99
N TYR A 37 -10.49 8.66 3.14
CA TYR A 37 -9.13 8.44 3.65
C TYR A 37 -8.72 6.96 3.57
N GLU A 38 -9.17 6.22 2.55
CA GLU A 38 -8.98 4.76 2.48
C GLU A 38 -7.49 4.39 2.54
N LEU A 39 -6.64 5.12 1.82
CA LEU A 39 -5.19 4.88 1.83
C LEU A 39 -4.54 5.21 3.18
N ASP A 40 -4.94 6.31 3.83
CA ASP A 40 -4.41 6.69 5.14
C ASP A 40 -4.90 5.75 6.26
N ASN A 41 -6.14 5.27 6.15
CA ASN A 41 -6.68 4.27 7.05
C ASN A 41 -5.94 2.94 6.91
N GLU A 42 -5.67 2.50 5.68
CA GLU A 42 -4.85 1.31 5.42
C GLU A 42 -3.46 1.48 6.05
N ARG A 43 -2.81 2.63 5.86
CA ARG A 43 -1.52 2.94 6.49
C ARG A 43 -1.56 2.82 8.01
N ARG A 44 -2.59 3.36 8.65
CA ARG A 44 -2.79 3.26 10.10
C ARG A 44 -3.01 1.80 10.53
N GLN A 45 -3.77 1.03 9.77
CA GLN A 45 -4.02 -0.38 10.06
C GLN A 45 -2.75 -1.22 9.95
N ILE A 46 -1.93 -1.02 8.92
CA ILE A 46 -0.62 -1.68 8.79
C ILE A 46 0.28 -1.35 9.98
N PHE A 47 0.33 -0.08 10.39
CA PHE A 47 1.14 0.34 11.53
C PHE A 47 0.67 -0.30 12.84
N GLN A 48 -0.64 -0.33 13.08
CA GLN A 48 -1.22 -1.03 14.24
C GLN A 48 -0.96 -2.54 14.18
N GLN A 49 -1.02 -3.14 12.99
CA GLN A 49 -0.70 -4.54 12.79
C GLN A 49 0.79 -4.81 13.10
N ALA A 50 1.70 -3.97 12.62
CA ALA A 50 3.14 -4.08 12.87
C ALA A 50 3.51 -3.96 14.36
N ILE A 51 2.72 -3.23 15.16
CA ILE A 51 2.87 -3.20 16.62
C ILE A 51 2.46 -4.54 17.23
N ARG A 52 1.40 -5.17 16.72
CA ARG A 52 0.84 -6.42 17.26
C ARG A 52 1.63 -7.65 16.83
N THR A 53 2.15 -7.68 15.61
CA THR A 53 2.77 -8.86 15.00
C THR A 53 4.10 -8.53 14.30
N PRO A 54 5.05 -7.89 15.00
CA PRO A 54 6.26 -7.34 14.40
C PRO A 54 7.08 -8.39 13.62
N GLY A 55 7.61 -7.98 12.47
CA GLY A 55 8.58 -8.77 11.70
C GLY A 55 7.98 -9.85 10.79
N ARG A 56 6.65 -9.97 10.69
CA ARG A 56 6.03 -10.87 9.71
C ARG A 56 6.30 -10.38 8.28
N ARG A 57 6.74 -11.27 7.40
CA ARG A 57 7.10 -10.93 6.01
C ARG A 57 5.96 -10.22 5.26
N GLY A 58 4.73 -10.66 5.44
CA GLY A 58 3.56 -9.99 4.84
C GLY A 58 3.36 -8.54 5.31
N GLU A 59 3.71 -8.21 6.56
CA GLU A 59 3.62 -6.83 7.06
C GLU A 59 4.73 -5.94 6.52
N ILE A 60 5.94 -6.50 6.36
CA ILE A 60 7.05 -5.81 5.72
C ILE A 60 6.65 -5.46 4.28
N ILE A 61 6.13 -6.43 3.53
CA ILE A 61 5.65 -6.20 2.16
C ILE A 61 4.54 -5.14 2.13
N LYS A 62 3.54 -5.22 3.01
CA LYS A 62 2.47 -4.22 3.06
C LYS A 62 3.01 -2.82 3.32
N LYS A 63 3.95 -2.68 4.28
CA LYS A 63 4.58 -1.40 4.61
C LYS A 63 5.35 -0.83 3.42
N ASP A 64 6.09 -1.66 2.71
CA ASP A 64 6.87 -1.22 1.55
C ASP A 64 5.95 -0.79 0.40
N GLU A 65 4.88 -1.55 0.10
CA GLU A 65 3.96 -1.20 -0.99
C GLU A 65 3.15 0.06 -0.70
N ILE A 66 2.69 0.28 0.54
CA ILE A 66 1.96 1.51 0.86
C ILE A 66 2.85 2.76 0.79
N GLU A 67 4.11 2.66 1.20
CA GLU A 67 5.05 3.77 1.12
C GLU A 67 5.39 4.11 -0.35
N LYS A 68 5.56 3.08 -1.20
CA LYS A 68 5.72 3.28 -2.66
C LYS A 68 4.52 4.00 -3.27
N GLU A 69 3.30 3.61 -2.91
CA GLU A 69 2.10 4.22 -3.48
C GLU A 69 1.91 5.68 -3.01
N ILE A 70 2.20 5.98 -1.73
CA ILE A 70 2.20 7.35 -1.21
C ILE A 70 3.23 8.20 -1.95
N GLN A 71 4.45 7.69 -2.13
CA GLN A 71 5.51 8.40 -2.83
C GLN A 71 5.17 8.64 -4.30
N ARG A 72 4.57 7.66 -5.00
CA ARG A 72 4.09 7.79 -6.38
C ARG A 72 3.08 8.94 -6.51
N ARG A 73 2.07 8.97 -5.65
CA ARG A 73 1.04 10.02 -5.66
C ARG A 73 1.61 11.40 -5.32
N TYR A 74 2.55 11.47 -4.37
CA TYR A 74 3.24 12.72 -4.05
C TYR A 74 4.02 13.27 -5.24
N GLN A 75 4.72 12.40 -5.97
CA GLN A 75 5.41 12.79 -7.20
C GLN A 75 4.44 13.26 -8.29
N GLU A 76 3.32 12.55 -8.49
CA GLU A 76 2.29 12.93 -9.47
C GLU A 76 1.71 14.31 -9.18
N VAL A 77 1.36 14.60 -7.93
CA VAL A 77 0.82 15.91 -7.54
C VAL A 77 1.84 17.01 -7.80
N ASN A 78 3.09 16.82 -7.39
CA ASN A 78 4.14 17.83 -7.57
C ASN A 78 4.53 18.02 -9.05
N MET A 79 4.38 17.01 -9.89
CA MET A 79 4.57 17.13 -11.34
C MET A 79 3.42 17.89 -12.00
N VAL A 80 2.18 17.68 -11.56
CA VAL A 80 0.98 18.37 -12.08
C VAL A 80 0.94 19.84 -11.68
N SER A 81 1.53 20.23 -10.54
CA SER A 81 1.58 21.65 -10.11
C SER A 81 2.60 22.53 -10.83
N ASN A 82 3.46 21.95 -11.70
CA ASN A 82 4.50 22.68 -12.44
C ASN A 82 4.13 22.93 -13.92
N HIS A 83 2.86 22.82 -14.31
CA HIS A 83 2.31 23.19 -15.62
C HIS A 83 1.09 24.09 -15.43
#